data_AF-A0A1H4V4V1-F1
#
_entry.id   AF-A0A1H4V4V1-F1
#
_cell.length_a   1.000
_cell.length_b   1.000
_cell.length_c   1.000
_cell.angle_alpha   90.00
_cell.angle_beta   90.00
_cell.angle_gamma   90.00
#
_symmetry.space_group_name_H-M   'P 1'
#
loop_
_entity.id
_entity.type
_entity.pdbx_description
1 polymer ?
#
loop_
_entity_poly.entity_id
_entity_poly.type
_entity_poly.pdbx_seq_one_letter_code
_entity_poly.pdbx_strand_id
1 'polypeptide(L)'
;MPSLTEEQRQQVLDDLDKGTNAFGPLSFAIRSRLSAVINHQSQDTWNDAYSIILDGTTFATLWQAVLEHTDYAVTSRELDGAWPQVPTQEQLLIALHFAVREGA
;
A
#
# COMPACT_ATOMS: atom_id res chain seq x y z
N MET A 1 -0.42 -18.77 -5.34
CA MET A 1 -0.34 -17.59 -4.44
C MET A 1 -1.42 -17.77 -3.38
N PRO A 2 -1.11 -17.67 -2.07
CA PRO A 2 -2.10 -17.83 -1.04
C PRO A 2 -2.98 -16.58 -0.97
N SER A 3 -4.24 -16.70 -1.38
CA SER A 3 -5.22 -15.63 -1.24
C SER A 3 -5.55 -15.38 0.22
N LEU A 4 -5.51 -14.11 0.63
CA LEU A 4 -5.85 -13.69 2.00
C LEU A 4 -7.32 -14.01 2.32
N THR A 5 -7.57 -14.54 3.51
CA THR A 5 -8.92 -14.73 4.05
C THR A 5 -9.54 -13.38 4.45
N GLU A 6 -10.86 -13.29 4.55
CA GLU A 6 -11.55 -12.04 4.94
C GLU A 6 -11.07 -11.49 6.30
N GLU A 7 -10.78 -12.38 7.25
CA GLU A 7 -10.20 -12.04 8.55
C GLU A 7 -8.81 -11.41 8.40
N GLN A 8 -7.98 -11.92 7.50
CA GLN A 8 -6.67 -11.35 7.22
C GLN A 8 -6.78 -9.98 6.54
N ARG A 9 -7.80 -9.76 5.70
CA ARG A 9 -8.06 -8.44 5.10
C ARG A 9 -8.43 -7.41 6.17
N GLN A 10 -9.34 -7.78 7.07
CA GLN A 10 -9.75 -6.91 8.17
C GLN A 10 -8.57 -6.62 9.10
N GLN A 11 -7.74 -7.62 9.41
CA GLN A 11 -6.55 -7.43 10.23
C GLN A 11 -5.55 -6.44 9.60
N VAL A 12 -5.36 -6.46 8.28
CA VAL A 12 -4.48 -5.48 7.60
C VAL A 12 -5.04 -4.06 7.72
N LEU A 13 -6.36 -3.90 7.63
CA LEU A 13 -6.99 -2.59 7.84
C LEU A 13 -6.83 -2.11 9.28
N ASP A 14 -6.96 -3.01 10.26
CA ASP A 14 -6.72 -2.70 11.67
C ASP A 14 -5.23 -2.43 11.96
N ASP A 15 -4.31 -3.04 11.21
CA ASP A 15 -2.87 -2.78 11.33
C ASP A 15 -2.50 -1.39 10.80
N LEU A 16 -3.24 -0.83 9.83
CA LEU A 16 -3.06 0.57 9.41
C LEU A 16 -3.26 1.57 10.55
N ASP A 17 -4.09 1.26 11.55
CA ASP A 17 -4.26 2.12 12.72
C ASP A 17 -3.02 2.14 13.63
N LYS A 18 -2.15 1.14 13.51
CA LYS A 18 -0.91 1.00 14.27
C LYS A 18 0.31 1.42 13.45
N GLY A 19 0.17 1.59 12.14
CA GLY A 19 1.25 2.00 11.26
C GLY A 19 1.82 3.37 11.61
N THR A 20 3.14 3.52 11.44
CA THR A 20 3.85 4.79 11.61
C THR A 20 4.68 5.08 10.36
N ASN A 21 4.73 6.33 9.95
CA ASN A 21 5.64 6.80 8.91
C ASN A 21 6.68 7.77 9.49
N ALA A 22 7.48 8.38 8.62
CA ALA A 22 8.55 9.30 9.03
C ALA A 22 8.09 10.51 9.86
N PHE A 23 6.78 10.78 9.91
CA PHE A 23 6.16 11.89 10.64
C PHE A 23 5.35 11.44 11.87
N GLY A 24 5.41 10.15 12.24
CA GLY A 24 4.67 9.55 13.35
C GLY A 24 3.50 8.67 12.89
N PRO A 25 2.46 8.47 13.72
CA PRO A 25 1.31 7.64 13.37
C PRO A 25 0.64 8.06 12.06
N LEU A 26 0.15 7.10 11.28
CA LEU A 26 -0.56 7.39 10.03
C LEU A 26 -1.82 8.24 10.32
N SER A 27 -1.88 9.43 9.70
CA SER A 27 -3.02 10.32 9.86
C SER A 27 -4.29 9.72 9.25
N PHE A 28 -5.46 10.18 9.71
CA PHE A 28 -6.75 9.77 9.13
C PHE A 28 -6.77 9.94 7.60
N ALA A 29 -6.26 11.08 7.09
CA ALA A 29 -6.21 11.34 5.67
C ALA A 29 -5.39 10.29 4.91
N ILE A 30 -4.22 9.90 5.43
CA ILE A 30 -3.37 8.87 4.81
C ILE A 30 -4.10 7.51 4.82
N ARG A 31 -4.68 7.13 5.96
CA ARG A 31 -5.44 5.87 6.08
C ARG A 31 -6.60 5.83 5.09
N SER A 32 -7.35 6.93 4.93
CA SER A 32 -8.44 7.00 3.95
C SER A 32 -7.97 6.76 2.52
N ARG A 33 -6.80 7.28 2.12
CA ARG A 33 -6.24 7.05 0.78
C ARG A 33 -5.84 5.60 0.57
N LEU A 34 -5.18 4.99 1.57
CA LEU A 34 -4.83 3.58 1.55
C LEU A 34 -6.09 2.70 1.47
N SER A 35 -7.11 2.98 2.29
CA SER A 35 -8.38 2.27 2.21
C SER A 35 -9.09 2.47 0.87
N ALA A 36 -9.01 3.67 0.26
CA ALA A 36 -9.63 3.93 -1.04
C ALA A 36 -9.02 3.06 -2.14
N VAL A 37 -7.68 2.96 -2.21
CA VAL A 37 -7.01 2.14 -3.22
C VAL A 37 -7.21 0.63 -2.99
N ILE A 38 -7.34 0.18 -1.74
CA ILE A 38 -7.66 -1.22 -1.39
C ILE A 38 -9.09 -1.59 -1.76
N ASN A 39 -10.06 -0.67 -1.66
CA ASN A 39 -11.46 -0.97 -1.95
C ASN A 39 -11.85 -0.70 -3.41
N HIS A 40 -11.09 0.15 -4.10
CA HIS A 40 -11.35 0.50 -5.48
C HIS A 40 -10.03 0.75 -6.23
N GLN A 41 -9.44 -0.30 -6.82
CA GLN A 41 -8.19 -0.19 -7.58
C GLN A 41 -8.47 0.52 -8.91
N SER A 42 -8.06 1.78 -9.02
CA SER A 42 -8.15 2.56 -10.24
C SER A 42 -6.87 3.37 -10.43
N GLN A 43 -6.68 3.95 -11.62
CA GLN A 43 -5.57 4.87 -11.87
C GLN A 43 -5.57 6.04 -10.88
N ASP A 44 -6.75 6.56 -10.54
CA ASP A 44 -6.89 7.72 -9.65
C ASP A 44 -6.51 7.36 -8.21
N THR A 45 -7.06 6.25 -7.68
CA THR A 45 -6.78 5.84 -6.30
C THR A 45 -5.34 5.36 -6.14
N TRP A 46 -4.76 4.73 -7.16
CA TRP A 46 -3.35 4.37 -7.17
C TRP A 46 -2.44 5.59 -7.23
N ASN A 47 -2.74 6.58 -8.08
CA ASN A 47 -1.99 7.84 -8.15
C ASN A 47 -2.01 8.63 -6.83
N ASP A 48 -3.10 8.56 -6.07
CA ASP A 48 -3.21 9.24 -4.77
C ASP A 48 -2.45 8.50 -3.64
N ALA A 49 -2.18 7.20 -3.81
CA ALA A 49 -1.66 6.33 -2.76
C ALA A 49 -0.21 5.83 -2.95
N TYR A 50 0.28 5.68 -4.18
CA TYR A 50 1.53 4.96 -4.47
C TYR A 50 2.77 5.54 -3.76
N SER A 51 2.81 6.85 -3.56
CA SER A 51 3.93 7.56 -2.93
C SER A 51 3.80 7.73 -1.41
N ILE A 52 2.75 7.15 -0.80
CA ILE A 52 2.58 7.18 0.65
C ILE A 52 3.69 6.37 1.28
N ILE A 53 4.42 6.99 2.20
CA ILE A 53 5.44 6.34 3.02
C ILE A 53 4.75 5.52 4.11
N LEU A 54 5.09 4.23 4.18
CA LEU A 54 4.52 3.26 5.11
C LEU A 54 5.45 2.92 6.27
N ASP A 55 6.76 3.14 6.10
CA ASP A 55 7.77 2.94 7.14
C ASP A 55 8.61 4.22 7.28
N GLY A 56 8.69 4.74 8.51
CA GLY A 56 9.49 5.94 8.82
C GLY A 56 11.00 5.71 8.91
N THR A 57 11.44 4.46 9.03
CA THR A 57 12.86 4.09 9.14
C THR A 57 13.49 3.95 7.77
N THR A 58 12.90 3.12 6.90
CA THR A 58 13.40 2.88 5.54
C THR A 58 12.90 3.91 4.53
N PHE A 59 11.90 4.73 4.90
CA PHE A 59 11.16 5.59 3.98
C PHE A 59 10.50 4.82 2.83
N ALA A 60 10.23 3.53 3.02
CA ALA A 60 9.58 2.70 2.01
C ALA A 60 8.15 3.20 1.72
N THR A 61 7.87 3.39 0.43
CA THR A 61 6.55 3.77 -0.08
C THR A 61 5.68 2.56 -0.35
N LEU A 62 4.36 2.76 -0.46
CA LEU A 62 3.43 1.71 -0.89
C LEU A 62 3.85 1.07 -2.21
N TRP A 63 4.30 1.85 -3.18
CA TRP A 63 4.83 1.34 -4.45
C TRP A 63 6.04 0.41 -4.27
N GLN A 64 7.01 0.81 -3.43
CA GLN A 64 8.18 -0.01 -3.14
C GLN A 64 7.80 -1.30 -2.41
N ALA A 65 6.91 -1.23 -1.42
CA ALA A 65 6.42 -2.40 -0.69
C ALA A 65 5.69 -3.39 -1.63
N VAL A 66 4.91 -2.88 -2.59
CA VAL A 66 4.25 -3.72 -3.59
C VAL A 66 5.28 -4.41 -4.49
N LEU A 67 6.33 -3.70 -4.93
CA LEU A 67 7.41 -4.30 -5.74
C LEU A 67 8.21 -5.35 -4.96
N GLU A 68 8.40 -5.16 -3.65
CA GLU A 68 9.23 -6.02 -2.82
C GLU A 68 8.53 -7.32 -2.41
N HIS A 69 7.24 -7.27 -2.12
CA HIS A 69 6.52 -8.39 -1.50
C HIS A 69 5.52 -9.10 -2.43
N THR A 70 5.44 -8.70 -3.70
CA THR A 70 4.47 -9.26 -4.65
C THR A 70 5.08 -9.52 -6.02
N ASP A 71 4.28 -10.06 -6.95
CA ASP A 71 4.64 -10.25 -8.35
C ASP A 71 4.35 -9.02 -9.24
N TYR A 72 4.03 -7.86 -8.64
CA TYR A 72 3.83 -6.62 -9.38
C TYR A 72 5.14 -6.16 -10.04
N ALA A 73 5.13 -6.00 -11.36
CA ALA A 73 6.34 -5.75 -12.16
C ALA A 73 6.44 -4.33 -12.74
N VAL A 74 5.53 -3.41 -12.36
CA VAL A 74 5.53 -2.05 -12.92
C VAL A 74 6.45 -1.15 -12.09
N THR A 75 7.64 -0.92 -12.63
CA THR A 75 8.70 -0.13 -11.99
C THR A 75 8.68 1.35 -12.36
N SER A 76 7.83 1.77 -13.29
CA SER A 76 7.68 3.17 -13.65
C SER A 76 6.36 3.43 -14.38
N ARG A 77 6.00 4.71 -14.45
CA ARG A 77 4.99 5.25 -15.35
C ARG A 77 5.60 6.36 -16.19
N GLU A 78 4.99 6.66 -17.33
CA GLU A 78 5.33 7.86 -18.09
C GLU A 78 5.07 9.11 -17.26
N LEU A 79 5.84 10.18 -17.52
CA LEU A 79 5.62 11.48 -16.90
C LEU A 79 4.22 11.97 -17.29
N ASP A 80 3.38 12.22 -16.30
CA ASP A 80 1.95 12.58 -16.44
C ASP A 80 1.06 11.52 -17.12
N GLY A 81 1.60 10.32 -17.36
CA GLY A 81 0.86 9.20 -17.94
C GLY A 81 0.15 8.32 -16.91
N ALA A 82 -0.67 7.41 -17.42
CA ALA A 82 -1.28 6.33 -16.65
C ALA A 82 -0.22 5.28 -16.27
N TRP A 83 -0.45 4.59 -15.16
CA TRP A 83 0.31 3.40 -14.82
C TRP A 83 -0.03 2.29 -15.82
N PRO A 84 0.99 1.59 -16.38
CA PRO A 84 0.76 0.44 -17.26
C PRO A 84 -0.21 -0.60 -16.69
N GLN A 85 -0.15 -0.79 -15.37
CA GLN A 85 -1.07 -1.63 -14.60
C GLN A 85 -1.13 -1.09 -13.16
N VAL A 86 -2.31 -1.12 -12.55
CA VAL A 86 -2.47 -0.87 -11.10
C VAL A 86 -2.37 -2.20 -10.33
N PRO A 87 -1.80 -2.21 -9.11
CA PRO A 87 -1.75 -3.43 -8.30
C PRO A 87 -3.14 -3.96 -7.99
N THR A 88 -3.28 -5.27 -7.85
CA THR A 88 -4.52 -5.91 -7.40
C THR A 88 -4.77 -5.64 -5.92
N GLN A 89 -6.01 -5.81 -5.47
CA GLN A 89 -6.34 -5.74 -4.05
C GLN A 89 -5.48 -6.66 -3.19
N GLU A 90 -5.22 -7.89 -3.66
CA GLU A 90 -4.39 -8.87 -2.96
C GLU A 90 -2.95 -8.38 -2.83
N GLN A 91 -2.36 -7.85 -3.90
CA GLN A 91 -1.01 -7.28 -3.88
C GLN A 91 -0.90 -6.11 -2.89
N LEU A 92 -1.89 -5.21 -2.87
CA LEU A 92 -1.93 -4.08 -1.93
C LEU A 92 -1.98 -4.54 -0.46
N LEU A 93 -2.84 -5.52 -0.17
CA LEU A 93 -2.99 -6.05 1.19
C LEU A 93 -1.72 -6.77 1.66
N ILE A 94 -1.08 -7.56 0.78
CA ILE A 94 0.20 -8.21 1.08
C ILE A 94 1.27 -7.16 1.37
N ALA A 95 1.43 -6.17 0.49
CA ALA A 95 2.42 -5.11 0.66
C ALA A 95 2.25 -4.35 1.98
N LEU A 96 1.00 -4.00 2.32
CA LEU A 96 0.67 -3.32 3.57
C LEU A 96 0.96 -4.19 4.81
N HIS A 97 0.61 -5.48 4.75
CA HIS A 97 0.87 -6.41 5.84
C HIS A 97 2.35 -6.45 6.22
N PHE A 98 3.23 -6.56 5.23
CA PHE A 98 4.69 -6.61 5.47
C PHE A 98 5.24 -5.25 5.86
N ALA A 99 4.90 -4.18 5.14
CA ALA A 99 5.42 -2.84 5.41
C ALA A 99 5.06 -2.32 6.81
N VAL A 100 3.85 -2.60 7.30
CA VAL A 100 3.39 -2.12 8.61
C VAL A 100 3.91 -2.96 9.77
N ARG A 101 4.21 -4.26 9.56
CA ARG A 101 4.66 -5.17 10.62
C ARG A 101 6.17 -5.29 10.74
N GLU A 102 6.92 -5.12 9.66
CA GLU A 102 8.39 -5.17 9.69
C GLU A 102 9.01 -3.81 10.05
N GLY A 103 8.24 -2.71 9.96
CA GLY A 103 8.66 -1.37 10.38
C GLY A 103 8.38 -1.01 11.85
N ALA A 104 7.84 -1.93 12.65
CA ALA A 104 7.54 -1.76 14.09
C ALA A 104 8.54 -2.51 14.98
#